data_AF-A0A7W0PA30-F1
#
_entry.id   AF-A0A7W0PA30-F1
#
_cell.length_a   1.000
_cell.length_b   1.000
_cell.length_c   1.000
_cell.angle_alpha   90.00
_cell.angle_beta   90.00
_cell.angle_gamma   90.00
#
_symmetry.space_group_name_H-M   'P 1'
#
loop_
_entity.id
_entity.type
_entity.pdbx_description
1 polymer ?
#
loop_
_entity_poly.entity_id
_entity_poly.type
_entity_poly.pdbx_seq_one_letter_code
_entity_poly.pdbx_strand_id
1 'polypeptide(L)'
;MQIAVQTSDHAAAALVADLHASGLKKQTIRKTVNVLAMALDHARIQPNPARDRLTVKLPREERRHVEPPTAAHVEAVIRLLPRRYRLAPLVLDATGIRVGELDALLCGQRSHGPARRAGFRLSRPSVRGRGGA
;
A
#
# COMPACT_ATOMS: atom_id res chain seq x y z
N MET A 1 14.66 5.50 38.48
CA MET A 1 14.38 4.75 37.23
C MET A 1 13.32 5.41 36.32
N GLN A 2 12.54 6.39 36.80
CA GLN A 2 11.50 7.08 36.00
C GLN A 2 12.06 8.11 34.99
N ILE A 3 13.24 8.69 35.25
CA ILE A 3 13.84 9.75 34.41
C ILE A 3 14.29 9.22 33.04
N ALA A 4 14.82 7.98 32.97
CA ALA A 4 15.33 7.39 31.74
C ALA A 4 14.23 7.02 30.73
N VAL A 5 13.03 6.68 31.22
CA VAL A 5 11.87 6.34 30.38
C VAL A 5 11.27 7.59 29.75
N GLN A 6 11.17 8.68 30.52
CA GLN A 6 10.68 9.97 30.01
C GLN A 6 11.58 10.52 28.89
N THR A 7 12.91 10.38 29.02
CA THR A 7 13.84 10.80 27.95
C THR A 7 13.66 10.01 26.65
N SER A 8 13.32 8.72 26.71
CA SER A 8 13.10 7.92 25.50
C SER A 8 11.75 8.21 24.82
N ASP A 9 10.72 8.54 25.60
CA ASP A 9 9.42 8.96 25.06
C ASP A 9 9.54 10.30 24.31
N HIS A 10 10.25 11.27 24.89
CA HIS A 10 10.53 12.55 24.25
C HIS A 10 11.41 12.40 23.01
N ALA A 11 12.36 11.46 23.00
CA ALA A 11 13.18 11.17 21.81
C ALA A 11 12.35 10.57 20.67
N ALA A 12 11.40 9.68 20.96
CA ALA A 12 10.49 9.14 19.95
C ALA A 12 9.56 10.22 19.39
N ALA A 13 9.07 11.13 20.23
CA ALA A 13 8.28 12.28 19.81
C ALA A 13 9.09 13.29 18.96
N ALA A 14 10.35 13.56 19.33
CA ALA A 14 11.27 14.40 18.57
C ALA A 14 11.55 13.82 17.18
N LEU A 15 11.79 12.50 17.08
CA LEU A 15 11.93 11.82 15.80
C LEU A 15 10.68 11.99 14.91
N VAL A 16 9.49 11.87 15.47
CA VAL A 16 8.24 12.09 14.71
C VAL A 16 8.13 13.54 14.25
N ALA A 17 8.52 14.51 15.08
CA ALA A 17 8.54 15.92 14.73
C ALA A 17 9.53 16.22 13.60
N ASP A 18 10.74 15.66 13.64
CA ASP A 18 11.76 15.84 12.59
C ASP A 18 11.34 15.21 11.26
N LEU A 19 10.74 14.01 11.31
CA LEU A 19 10.20 13.36 10.12
C LEU A 19 9.02 14.13 9.52
N HIS A 20 8.21 14.78 10.35
CA HIS A 20 7.15 15.66 9.90
C HIS A 20 7.69 16.97 9.31
N ALA A 21 8.70 17.59 9.95
CA ALA A 21 9.39 18.78 9.45
C ALA A 21 10.07 18.53 8.09
N SER A 22 10.54 17.30 7.87
CA SER A 22 11.07 16.84 6.59
C SER A 22 9.99 16.65 5.51
N GLY A 23 8.72 16.93 5.80
CA GLY A 23 7.61 16.86 4.86
C GLY A 23 7.13 15.45 4.52
N LEU A 24 7.48 14.43 5.33
CA LEU A 24 7.05 13.06 5.07
C LEU A 24 5.56 12.86 5.38
N LYS A 25 4.89 12.09 4.51
CA LYS A 25 3.49 11.70 4.71
C LYS A 25 3.32 10.88 5.98
N LYS A 26 2.17 11.01 6.65
CA LYS A 26 1.85 10.30 7.90
C LYS A 26 2.00 8.79 7.75
N GLN A 27 1.61 8.24 6.61
CA GLN A 27 1.69 6.80 6.35
C GLN A 27 3.14 6.29 6.37
N THR A 28 4.10 7.12 5.95
CA THR A 28 5.53 6.82 6.01
C THR A 28 6.01 6.89 7.45
N ILE A 29 5.70 7.98 8.17
CA ILE A 29 6.05 8.15 9.59
C ILE A 29 5.52 6.99 10.43
N ARG A 30 4.26 6.57 10.21
CA ARG A 30 3.64 5.44 10.90
C ARG A 30 4.40 4.13 10.69
N LYS A 31 4.89 3.87 9.47
CA LYS A 31 5.69 2.67 9.18
C LYS A 31 7.01 2.72 9.93
N THR A 32 7.68 3.87 9.93
CA THR A 32 8.95 4.06 10.65
C THR A 32 8.78 3.85 12.16
N VAL A 33 7.75 4.45 12.77
CA VAL A 33 7.45 4.27 14.21
C VAL A 33 7.11 2.82 14.53
N ASN A 34 6.39 2.11 13.66
CA ASN A 34 6.13 0.68 13.87
C ASN A 34 7.41 -0.17 13.84
N VAL A 35 8.33 0.10 12.92
CA VAL A 35 9.62 -0.60 12.87
C VAL A 35 10.46 -0.29 14.11
N LEU A 36 10.47 0.97 14.56
CA LEU A 36 11.12 1.37 15.81
C LEU A 36 10.53 0.62 17.01
N ALA A 37 9.20 0.52 17.08
CA ALA A 37 8.54 -0.24 18.14
C ALA A 37 8.98 -1.71 18.15
N MET A 38 9.06 -2.35 16.97
CA MET A 38 9.56 -3.73 16.85
C MET A 38 11.02 -3.87 17.30
N ALA A 39 11.88 -2.90 16.96
CA ALA A 39 13.29 -2.92 17.36
C ALA A 39 13.44 -2.77 18.89
N LEU A 40 12.65 -1.89 19.52
CA LEU A 40 12.66 -1.69 20.97
C LEU A 40 12.05 -2.88 21.72
N ASP A 41 11.02 -3.51 21.16
CA ASP A 41 10.46 -4.78 21.66
C ASP A 41 11.52 -5.89 21.61
N HIS A 42 12.28 -5.99 20.51
CA HIS A 42 13.39 -6.94 20.38
C HIS A 42 14.50 -6.68 21.40
N ALA A 43 14.83 -5.42 21.65
CA ALA A 43 15.79 -4.99 22.68
C ALA A 43 15.26 -5.15 24.12
N ARG A 44 14.01 -5.63 24.31
CA ARG A 44 13.33 -5.83 25.60
C ARG A 44 13.24 -4.56 26.46
N ILE A 45 13.19 -3.39 25.85
CA ILE A 45 13.06 -2.13 26.56
C ILE A 45 11.60 -1.98 27.02
N GLN A 46 11.39 -1.90 28.34
CA GLN A 46 10.08 -1.67 28.95
C GLN A 46 10.08 -0.45 29.87
N PRO A 47 9.07 0.45 29.75
CA PRO A 47 8.01 0.45 28.74
C PRO A 47 8.53 0.89 27.35
N ASN A 48 7.89 0.41 26.28
CA ASN A 48 8.28 0.75 24.91
C ASN A 48 7.76 2.15 24.52
N PRO A 49 8.64 3.15 24.34
CA PRO A 49 8.25 4.53 24.06
C PRO A 49 7.49 4.68 22.73
N ALA A 50 7.79 3.84 21.73
CA ALA A 50 7.16 3.91 20.42
C ALA A 50 5.74 3.31 20.39
N ARG A 51 5.34 2.59 21.45
CA ARG A 51 3.96 2.07 21.62
C ARG A 51 3.07 3.02 22.41
N ASP A 52 3.64 4.01 23.10
CA ASP A 52 2.85 4.98 23.85
C ASP A 52 2.16 5.98 22.91
N ARG A 53 0.86 5.77 22.73
CA ARG A 53 0.00 6.59 21.87
C ARG A 53 -0.40 7.92 22.52
N LEU A 54 -0.15 8.10 23.81
CA LEU A 54 -0.43 9.35 24.51
C LEU A 54 0.67 10.38 24.23
N THR A 55 1.93 9.94 24.29
CA THR A 55 3.10 10.79 24.10
C THR A 55 3.53 10.91 22.63
N VAL A 56 3.48 9.81 21.85
CA VAL A 56 3.86 9.82 20.42
C VAL A 56 2.61 9.99 19.53
N LYS A 57 2.19 11.24 19.34
CA LYS A 57 1.06 11.58 18.47
C LYS A 57 1.49 11.76 17.03
N LEU A 58 0.91 10.96 16.14
CA LEU A 58 1.10 11.14 14.69
C LEU A 58 0.35 12.38 14.20
N PRO A 59 0.93 13.14 13.24
CA PRO A 59 0.26 14.26 12.58
C PRO A 59 -1.12 13.87 12.04
N ARG A 60 -2.08 14.81 12.07
CA ARG A 60 -3.37 14.62 11.41
C ARG A 60 -3.18 14.84 9.92
N GLU A 61 -3.57 13.86 9.11
CA GLU A 61 -3.56 13.96 7.64
C GLU A 61 -4.96 13.55 7.18
N GLU A 62 -5.58 14.40 6.38
CA GLU A 62 -6.85 14.08 5.73
C GLU A 62 -6.60 13.07 4.63
N ARG A 63 -7.27 11.92 4.73
CA ARG A 63 -7.16 10.90 3.69
C ARG A 63 -7.89 11.41 2.46
N ARG A 64 -7.15 11.60 1.37
CA ARG A 64 -7.76 11.81 0.06
C ARG A 64 -8.64 10.61 -0.27
N HIS A 65 -9.93 10.84 -0.37
CA HIS A 65 -10.85 9.87 -0.95
C HIS A 65 -10.53 9.78 -2.45
N VAL A 66 -10.15 8.60 -2.93
CA VAL A 66 -9.93 8.36 -4.35
C VAL A 66 -11.26 7.90 -4.91
N GLU A 67 -11.91 8.77 -5.68
CA GLU A 67 -13.09 8.39 -6.44
C GLU A 67 -12.67 7.49 -7.61
N PRO A 68 -13.31 6.32 -7.77
CA PRO A 68 -13.01 5.46 -8.89
C PRO A 68 -13.38 6.16 -10.21
N PRO A 69 -12.59 5.99 -11.28
CA PRO A 69 -12.93 6.52 -12.59
C PRO A 69 -14.22 5.89 -13.10
N THR A 70 -14.99 6.64 -13.88
CA THR A 70 -16.15 6.10 -14.59
C THR A 70 -15.70 5.21 -15.76
N ALA A 71 -16.58 4.31 -16.22
CA ALA A 71 -16.31 3.47 -17.38
C ALA A 71 -15.94 4.29 -18.63
N ALA A 72 -16.60 5.45 -18.83
CA ALA A 72 -16.30 6.36 -19.92
C ALA A 72 -14.86 6.93 -19.86
N HIS A 73 -14.38 7.26 -18.65
CA HIS A 73 -12.99 7.71 -18.48
C HIS A 73 -11.99 6.59 -18.79
N VAL A 74 -12.28 5.36 -18.37
CA VAL A 74 -11.43 4.20 -18.67
C VAL A 74 -11.36 3.95 -20.18
N GLU A 75 -12.51 3.98 -20.86
CA GLU A 75 -12.56 3.77 -22.31
C GLU A 75 -11.81 4.86 -23.09
N ALA A 76 -11.94 6.12 -22.68
CA ALA A 76 -11.20 7.23 -23.28
C ALA A 76 -9.68 7.04 -23.17
N VAL A 77 -9.19 6.63 -22.00
CA VAL A 77 -7.75 6.33 -21.79
C VAL A 77 -7.28 5.19 -22.67
N ILE A 78 -8.05 4.11 -22.80
CA ILE A 78 -7.70 2.96 -23.65
C ILE A 78 -7.58 3.37 -25.12
N ARG A 79 -8.42 4.29 -25.60
CA ARG A 79 -8.36 4.80 -26.97
C ARG A 79 -7.07 5.62 -27.22
N LEU A 80 -6.63 6.40 -26.24
CA LEU A 80 -5.40 7.20 -26.32
C LEU A 80 -4.11 6.36 -26.24
N LEU A 81 -4.16 5.17 -25.65
CA LEU A 81 -2.99 4.32 -25.51
C LEU A 81 -2.54 3.71 -26.86
N PRO A 82 -1.22 3.65 -27.12
CA PRO A 82 -0.66 2.87 -28.24
C PRO A 82 -1.13 1.42 -28.17
N ARG A 83 -1.38 0.80 -29.33
CA ARG A 83 -1.97 -0.57 -29.43
C ARG A 83 -1.27 -1.59 -28.55
N ARG A 84 0.06 -1.49 -28.40
CA ARG A 84 0.89 -2.39 -27.56
C ARG A 84 0.53 -2.39 -26.06
N TYR A 85 -0.07 -1.31 -25.55
CA TYR A 85 -0.42 -1.17 -24.14
C TYR A 85 -1.91 -1.34 -23.85
N ARG A 86 -2.75 -1.61 -24.86
CA ARG A 86 -4.21 -1.68 -24.66
C ARG A 86 -4.69 -2.92 -23.92
N LEU A 87 -3.98 -4.04 -24.05
CA LEU A 87 -4.37 -5.31 -23.41
C LEU A 87 -4.26 -5.25 -21.88
N ALA A 88 -3.19 -4.65 -21.35
CA ALA A 88 -2.94 -4.54 -19.91
C ALA A 88 -4.10 -3.87 -19.13
N PRO A 89 -4.56 -2.65 -19.47
CA PRO A 89 -5.66 -2.00 -18.75
C PRO A 89 -6.99 -2.74 -18.92
N LEU A 90 -7.26 -3.38 -20.06
CA LEU A 90 -8.46 -4.22 -20.23
C LEU A 90 -8.47 -5.43 -19.29
N VAL A 91 -7.31 -6.08 -19.10
CA VAL A 91 -7.19 -7.19 -18.16
C VAL A 91 -7.32 -6.70 -16.73
N LEU A 92 -6.69 -5.57 -16.38
CA LEU A 92 -6.81 -4.99 -15.03
C LEU A 92 -8.25 -4.63 -14.68
N ASP A 93 -8.99 -4.01 -15.61
CA ASP A 93 -10.39 -3.63 -15.43
C ASP A 93 -11.31 -4.87 -15.30
N ALA A 94 -11.13 -5.88 -16.15
CA ALA A 94 -11.97 -7.07 -16.15
C ALA A 94 -11.73 -8.02 -14.96
N THR A 95 -10.51 -8.04 -14.39
CA THR A 95 -10.11 -9.04 -13.40
C THR A 95 -9.82 -8.48 -12.01
N GLY A 96 -9.49 -7.19 -11.91
CA GLY A 96 -9.08 -6.56 -10.66
C GLY A 96 -7.74 -7.07 -10.10
N ILE A 97 -6.91 -7.76 -10.90
CA ILE A 97 -5.59 -8.21 -10.46
C ILE A 97 -4.65 -7.03 -10.21
N ARG A 98 -3.64 -7.21 -9.37
CA ARG A 98 -2.62 -6.18 -9.15
C ARG A 98 -1.68 -6.07 -10.35
N VAL A 99 -1.12 -4.88 -10.57
CA VAL A 99 -0.15 -4.65 -11.64
C VAL A 99 1.04 -5.61 -11.57
N GLY A 100 1.54 -5.91 -10.37
CA GLY A 100 2.63 -6.88 -10.19
C GLY A 100 2.23 -8.33 -10.48
N GLU A 101 0.96 -8.68 -10.31
CA GLU A 101 0.44 -10.01 -10.66
C GLU A 101 0.30 -10.14 -12.19
N LEU A 102 -0.15 -9.07 -12.87
CA LEU A 102 -0.19 -9.00 -14.34
C LEU A 102 1.22 -9.10 -14.95
N ASP A 103 2.20 -8.41 -14.37
CA ASP A 103 3.59 -8.46 -14.84
C ASP A 103 4.18 -9.87 -14.71
N ALA A 104 3.94 -10.54 -13.58
CA ALA A 104 4.35 -11.93 -13.37
C ALA A 104 3.70 -12.91 -14.38
N LEU A 105 2.44 -12.68 -14.78
CA LEU A 105 1.77 -13.47 -15.82
C LEU A 105 2.41 -13.26 -17.20
N LEU A 106 2.79 -12.03 -17.55
CA LEU A 106 3.41 -11.70 -18.83
C LEU A 106 4.86 -12.21 -18.93
N CYS A 107 5.61 -12.17 -17.83
CA CYS A 107 6.98 -12.66 -17.78
C CYS A 107 7.09 -14.19 -17.61
N GLY A 108 6.15 -14.82 -16.89
CA GLY A 108 6.17 -16.26 -16.59
C GLY A 108 5.50 -17.16 -17.64
N GLN A 109 4.64 -16.61 -18.52
CA GLN A 109 3.90 -17.37 -19.55
C GLN A 109 4.38 -17.08 -20.98
N ARG A 110 5.67 -16.77 -21.18
CA ARG A 110 6.30 -16.88 -22.51
C ARG A 110 6.51 -18.36 -22.84
N SER A 111 5.45 -19.04 -23.25
CA SER A 111 5.57 -20.33 -23.93
C SER A 111 6.27 -20.10 -25.27
N HIS A 112 7.44 -20.73 -25.49
CA HIS A 112 8.05 -20.83 -26.82
C HIS A 112 7.19 -21.77 -27.67
N GLY A 113 6.14 -21.24 -28.29
CA GLY A 113 5.24 -21.99 -29.17
C GLY A 113 4.58 -21.06 -30.18
N PRO A 114 4.23 -21.54 -31.38
CA PRO A 114 3.80 -20.67 -32.48
C PRO A 114 2.50 -19.96 -32.10
N ALA A 115 2.46 -18.66 -32.38
CA ALA A 115 1.36 -17.75 -32.06
C ALA A 115 0.03 -18.20 -32.67
N ARG A 116 -0.76 -18.99 -31.93
CA ARG A 116 -2.18 -19.22 -32.22
C ARG A 116 -2.98 -19.16 -30.93
N ARG A 117 -3.61 -17.99 -30.71
CA ARG A 117 -4.65 -17.69 -29.71
C ARG A 117 -4.31 -18.11 -28.27
N ALA A 118 -3.55 -17.27 -27.57
CA ALA A 118 -3.60 -17.24 -26.11
C ALA A 118 -4.98 -16.71 -25.67
N GLY A 119 -5.94 -17.61 -25.49
CA GLY A 119 -7.24 -17.30 -24.92
C GLY A 119 -7.12 -17.21 -23.41
N PHE A 120 -7.32 -16.03 -22.84
CA PHE A 120 -7.50 -15.88 -21.40
C PHE A 120 -8.89 -16.38 -21.03
N ARG A 121 -8.97 -17.51 -20.30
CA ARG A 121 -10.23 -17.95 -19.69
C ARG A 121 -10.40 -17.21 -18.37
N LEU A 122 -11.27 -16.21 -18.36
CA LEU A 122 -11.67 -15.51 -17.14
C LEU A 122 -12.69 -16.37 -16.39
N SER A 123 -12.29 -16.92 -15.25
CA SER A 123 -13.22 -17.46 -14.27
C SER A 123 -13.75 -16.32 -13.41
N ARG A 124 -15.08 -16.24 -13.23
CA ARG A 124 -15.72 -15.21 -12.40
C ARG A 124 -15.14 -15.25 -10.99
N PRO A 125 -14.61 -14.14 -10.44
CA PRO A 125 -14.24 -14.09 -9.04
C PRO A 125 -15.49 -14.22 -8.17
N SER A 126 -15.43 -15.07 -7.15
CA SER A 126 -16.49 -15.15 -6.16
C SER A 126 -16.50 -13.85 -5.35
N VAL A 127 -17.63 -13.14 -5.38
CA VAL A 127 -17.87 -12.01 -4.48
C VAL A 127 -17.99 -12.60 -3.08
N ARG A 128 -16.93 -12.45 -2.26
CA ARG A 128 -16.99 -12.78 -0.84
C ARG A 128 -17.92 -11.75 -0.19
N GLY A 129 -19.19 -12.13 -0.01
CA GLY A 129 -20.18 -11.33 0.69
C GLY A 129 -19.67 -10.96 2.08
N ARG A 130 -19.74 -9.67 2.42
CA ARG A 130 -19.64 -9.24 3.82
C ARG A 130 -20.95 -9.62 4.49
N GLY A 131 -20.95 -10.73 5.22
CA GLY A 131 -21.99 -11.02 6.19
C GLY A 131 -21.96 -9.96 7.30
N GLY A 132 -23.13 -9.48 7.70
CA GLY A 132 -23.27 -8.58 8.85
C GLY A 132 -24.53 -7.72 8.78
N ALA A 133 -25.68 -8.34 9.08
CA ALA A 133 -26.77 -7.74 9.81
C ALA A 133 -27.22 -8.77 10.85
#